data_AF-A0A3D0K1M9-F1
#
_entry.id   AF-A0A3D0K1M9-F1
#
_cell.length_a   1.000
_cell.length_b   1.000
_cell.length_c   1.000
_cell.angle_alpha   90.00
_cell.angle_beta   90.00
_cell.angle_gamma   90.00
#
_symmetry.space_group_name_H-M   'P 1'
#
loop_
_entity.id
_entity.type
_entity.pdbx_description
1 polymer ?
#
loop_
_entity_poly.entity_id
_entity_poly.type
_entity_poly.pdbx_seq_one_letter_code
_entity_poly.pdbx_strand_id
1 'polypeptide(L)'
;SYPFELHTTEVLPIQVFRDGSHIEIVNSTDRGWGPSTIWVNQQFAYEVDHLHSGQRLTLDLFEFRNDLGERFNAGGLFRTRQPTPVRLVELQPGEGQPLVGFVAIRGGAEE
;
A
#
# COMPACT_ATOMS: atom_id res chain seq x y z
N SER A 1 1.88 8.21 -12.12
CA SER A 1 0.51 7.85 -12.54
C SER A 1 0.24 6.38 -12.38
N TYR A 2 -0.94 6.04 -11.86
CA TYR A 2 -1.38 4.65 -11.71
C TYR A 2 -1.61 4.02 -13.10
N PRO A 3 -0.98 2.88 -13.41
CA PRO A 3 -1.08 2.24 -14.72
C PRO A 3 -2.31 1.31 -14.80
N PHE A 4 -3.47 1.88 -15.17
CA PHE A 4 -4.74 1.16 -15.20
C PHE A 4 -4.73 -0.10 -16.07
N GLU A 5 -4.00 -0.10 -17.18
CA GLU A 5 -3.91 -1.26 -18.08
C GLU A 5 -3.14 -2.45 -17.50
N LEU A 6 -2.34 -2.23 -16.46
CA LEU A 6 -1.53 -3.26 -15.80
C LEU A 6 -2.22 -3.85 -14.55
N HIS A 7 -3.38 -3.33 -14.17
CA HIS A 7 -4.17 -3.88 -13.06
C HIS A 7 -4.61 -5.32 -13.37
N THR A 8 -4.45 -6.20 -12.39
CA THR A 8 -4.86 -7.60 -12.51
C THR A 8 -5.74 -8.03 -11.35
N THR A 9 -6.32 -9.23 -11.47
CA THR A 9 -7.06 -9.89 -10.38
C THR A 9 -6.17 -10.83 -9.56
N GLU A 10 -4.86 -10.86 -9.82
CA GLU A 10 -3.91 -11.65 -9.04
C GLU A 10 -3.79 -11.04 -7.64
N VAL A 11 -4.02 -11.86 -6.61
CA VAL A 11 -3.87 -11.46 -5.21
C VAL A 11 -2.92 -12.42 -4.53
N LEU A 12 -1.87 -11.87 -3.91
CA LEU A 12 -0.91 -12.61 -3.12
C LEU A 12 -1.33 -12.62 -1.65
N PRO A 13 -1.03 -13.69 -0.90
CA PRO A 13 -1.33 -13.78 0.53
C PRO A 13 -0.40 -12.92 1.40
N ILE A 14 -0.02 -11.73 0.90
CA ILE A 14 0.69 -10.68 1.63
C ILE A 14 -0.38 -9.84 2.32
N GLN A 15 -0.26 -9.69 3.64
CA GLN A 15 -1.27 -9.02 4.45
C GLN A 15 -0.93 -7.56 4.64
N VAL A 16 -1.94 -6.70 4.62
CA VAL A 16 -1.78 -5.28 4.95
C VAL A 16 -2.71 -4.92 6.09
N PHE A 17 -2.13 -4.42 7.18
CA PHE A 17 -2.85 -3.88 8.31
C PHE A 17 -2.70 -2.37 8.31
N ARG A 18 -3.76 -1.64 8.68
CA ARG A 18 -3.65 -0.21 8.96
C ARG A 18 -3.69 0.01 10.45
N ASP A 19 -2.73 0.77 10.95
CA ASP A 19 -2.69 1.29 12.31
C ASP A 19 -2.51 2.81 12.27
N GLY A 20 -3.59 3.54 12.56
CA GLY A 20 -3.62 5.01 12.50
C GLY A 20 -3.15 5.57 11.15
N SER A 21 -1.98 6.21 11.17
CA SER A 21 -1.32 6.81 10.01
C SER A 21 -0.30 5.91 9.31
N HIS A 22 -0.15 4.67 9.75
CA HIS A 22 0.79 3.71 9.16
C HIS A 22 0.04 2.53 8.54
N ILE A 23 0.70 1.90 7.58
CA ILE A 23 0.35 0.55 7.14
C ILE A 23 1.50 -0.40 7.47
N GLU A 24 1.16 -1.59 7.92
CA GLU A 24 2.08 -2.71 8.09
C GLU A 24 1.80 -3.74 6.99
N ILE A 25 2.81 -4.01 6.17
CA ILE A 25 2.79 -5.01 5.11
C ILE A 25 3.57 -6.23 5.59
N VAL A 26 2.94 -7.38 5.64
CA VAL A 26 3.54 -8.65 6.08
C VAL A 26 3.61 -9.61 4.90
N ASN A 27 4.81 -9.81 4.38
CA ASN A 27 5.08 -10.79 3.34
C ASN A 27 5.40 -12.15 3.96
N SER A 28 4.37 -12.97 4.19
CA SER A 28 4.51 -14.34 4.72
C SER A 28 4.82 -15.39 3.65
N THR A 29 5.07 -14.97 2.40
CA THR A 29 5.37 -15.88 1.28
C THR A 29 6.87 -16.18 1.20
N ASP A 30 7.23 -17.15 0.35
CA ASP A 30 8.60 -17.46 -0.05
C ASP A 30 9.14 -16.54 -1.16
N ARG A 31 8.30 -15.65 -1.69
CA ARG A 31 8.64 -14.71 -2.77
C ARG A 31 9.02 -13.35 -2.21
N GLY A 32 10.20 -12.85 -2.60
CA GLY A 32 10.62 -11.48 -2.36
C GLY A 32 10.44 -10.58 -3.58
N TRP A 33 10.46 -9.27 -3.34
CA TRP A 33 10.41 -8.23 -4.36
C TRP A 33 11.59 -7.29 -4.17
N GLY A 34 12.23 -6.89 -5.28
CA GLY A 34 13.24 -5.84 -5.29
C GLY A 34 12.62 -4.44 -5.30
N PRO A 35 13.31 -3.45 -5.89
CA PRO A 35 12.79 -2.11 -6.04
C PRO A 35 11.44 -2.14 -6.76
N SER A 36 10.40 -1.61 -6.12
CA SER A 36 9.02 -1.70 -6.59
C SER A 36 8.18 -0.55 -6.07
N THR A 37 6.98 -0.39 -6.61
CA THR A 37 6.04 0.66 -6.19
C THR A 37 4.85 0.04 -5.49
N ILE A 38 4.57 0.50 -4.27
CA ILE A 38 3.35 0.19 -3.55
C ILE A 38 2.29 1.23 -3.91
N TRP A 39 1.15 0.76 -4.38
CA TRP A 39 -0.01 1.57 -4.73
C TRP A 39 -1.09 1.38 -3.68
N VAL A 40 -1.67 2.50 -3.22
CA VAL A 40 -2.84 2.53 -2.35
C VAL A 40 -4.00 3.19 -3.11
N ASN A 41 -5.14 2.51 -3.11
CA ASN A 41 -6.39 2.96 -3.73
C ASN A 41 -6.23 3.40 -5.20
N GLN A 42 -5.33 2.76 -5.95
CA GLN A 42 -5.07 3.07 -7.36
C GLN A 42 -4.70 4.54 -7.63
N GLN A 43 -4.15 5.23 -6.63
CA GLN A 43 -3.92 6.66 -6.72
C GLN A 43 -2.63 7.10 -6.05
N PHE A 44 -2.32 6.54 -4.89
CA PHE A 44 -1.21 6.99 -4.07
C PHE A 44 -0.07 5.97 -4.17
N ALA A 45 1.12 6.43 -4.53
CA ALA A 45 2.32 5.61 -4.70
C ALA A 45 3.34 5.86 -3.59
N TYR A 46 4.10 4.81 -3.28
CA TYR A 46 5.32 4.86 -2.49
C TYR A 46 6.34 3.89 -3.09
N GLU A 47 7.58 4.34 -3.28
CA GLU A 47 8.67 3.50 -3.79
C GLU A 47 9.33 2.76 -2.63
N VAL A 48 9.44 1.44 -2.73
CA VAL A 48 10.15 0.60 -1.77
C VAL A 48 11.39 0.00 -2.42
N ASP A 49 12.50 -0.03 -1.68
CA ASP A 49 13.74 -0.65 -2.18
C ASP A 49 13.61 -2.18 -2.28
N HIS A 50 12.85 -2.79 -1.36
CA HIS A 50 12.63 -4.22 -1.32
C HIS A 50 11.45 -4.59 -0.40
N LEU A 51 10.86 -5.74 -0.67
CA LEU A 51 9.96 -6.47 0.22
C LEU A 51 10.38 -7.94 0.24
N HIS A 52 11.26 -8.30 1.17
CA HIS A 52 11.78 -9.65 1.31
C HIS A 52 10.71 -10.67 1.72
N SER A 53 10.96 -11.93 1.40
CA SER A 53 10.21 -13.05 1.95
C SER A 53 10.33 -13.07 3.48
N GLY A 54 9.22 -13.29 4.17
CA GLY A 54 9.14 -13.27 5.63
C GLY A 54 9.22 -11.88 6.28
N GLN A 55 9.31 -10.80 5.50
CA GLN A 55 9.50 -9.45 6.03
C GLN A 55 8.18 -8.81 6.46
N ARG A 56 8.28 -8.03 7.54
CA ARG A 56 7.31 -7.02 7.94
C ARG A 56 7.87 -5.63 7.60
N LEU A 57 7.12 -4.85 6.84
CA LEU A 57 7.48 -3.50 6.43
C LEU A 57 6.42 -2.52 6.93
N THR A 58 6.82 -1.50 7.68
CA THR A 58 5.94 -0.44 8.16
C THR A 58 6.17 0.82 7.33
N LEU A 59 5.12 1.37 6.74
CA LEU A 59 5.17 2.57 5.90
C LEU A 59 4.27 3.66 6.48
N ASP A 60 4.76 4.90 6.50
CA ASP A 60 3.97 6.08 6.86
C ASP A 60 3.10 6.48 5.67
N LEU A 61 1.78 6.48 5.84
CA LEU A 61 0.83 6.89 4.80
C LEU A 61 1.07 8.34 4.36
N PHE A 62 1.60 9.23 5.21
CA PHE A 62 1.91 10.60 4.83
C PHE A 62 3.08 10.72 3.84
N GLU A 63 3.83 9.65 3.58
CA GLU A 63 4.88 9.60 2.55
C GLU A 63 4.35 9.24 1.17
N PHE A 64 3.14 8.68 1.08
CA PHE A 64 2.53 8.36 -0.20
C PHE A 64 2.10 9.62 -0.96
N ARG A 65 2.24 9.61 -2.29
CA ARG A 65 1.92 10.74 -3.17
C ARG A 65 1.03 10.32 -4.33
N ASN A 66 0.11 11.18 -4.74
CA ASN A 66 -0.57 11.03 -6.02
C ASN A 66 0.13 11.80 -7.15
N ASP A 67 -0.41 11.73 -8.36
CA ASP A 67 0.15 12.38 -9.56
C ASP A 67 0.23 13.90 -9.49
N LEU A 68 -0.53 14.52 -8.60
CA LEU A 68 -0.53 15.96 -8.35
C LEU A 68 0.46 16.32 -7.22
N GLY A 69 1.18 15.35 -6.65
CA GLY A 69 2.06 15.53 -5.50
C GLY A 69 1.32 15.66 -4.17
N GLU A 70 0.01 15.40 -4.14
CA GLU A 70 -0.77 15.46 -2.91
C GLU A 70 -0.49 14.26 -2.01
N ARG A 71 -0.51 14.49 -0.70
CA ARG A 71 -0.25 13.47 0.31
C ARG A 71 -1.50 12.68 0.63
N PHE A 72 -1.35 11.40 0.97
CA PHE A 72 -2.46 10.62 1.51
C PHE A 72 -2.99 11.26 2.81
N ASN A 73 -4.31 11.42 2.89
CA ASN A 73 -4.94 11.93 4.11
C ASN A 73 -5.11 10.78 5.12
N ALA A 74 -4.06 10.52 5.89
CA ALA A 74 -4.04 9.43 6.88
C ALA A 74 -4.84 9.72 8.16
N GLY A 75 -5.34 10.96 8.34
CA GLY A 75 -6.03 11.38 9.56
C GLY A 75 -5.12 12.14 10.55
N GLY A 76 -5.42 11.97 11.84
CA GLY A 76 -4.70 12.60 12.97
C GLY A 76 -5.61 13.36 13.93
N LEU A 77 -5.13 13.58 15.16
CA LEU A 77 -5.86 14.18 16.29
C LEU A 77 -6.51 15.55 16.01
N PHE A 78 -5.98 16.31 15.03
CA PHE A 78 -6.39 17.69 14.75
C PHE A 78 -6.99 17.87 13.34
N ARG A 79 -7.47 16.81 12.68
CA ARG A 79 -8.01 16.92 11.31
C ARG A 79 -9.48 17.34 11.30
N THR A 80 -9.83 18.20 10.34
CA THR A 80 -11.22 18.63 10.05
C THR A 80 -11.93 17.75 9.01
N ARG A 81 -11.23 16.78 8.40
CA ARG A 81 -11.75 15.89 7.35
C ARG A 81 -11.56 14.44 7.74
N GLN A 82 -12.50 13.59 7.33
CA GLN A 82 -12.42 12.16 7.55
C GLN A 82 -11.14 11.58 6.89
N PRO A 83 -10.43 10.65 7.55
CA PRO A 83 -9.28 9.99 6.96
C PRO A 83 -9.67 9.21 5.69
N THR A 84 -8.81 9.24 4.67
CA THR A 84 -8.96 8.39 3.48
C THR A 84 -8.78 6.93 3.92
N PRO A 85 -9.74 6.02 3.67
CA PRO A 85 -9.59 4.61 4.02
C PRO A 85 -8.55 3.93 3.12
N VAL A 86 -7.85 2.90 3.63
CA VAL A 86 -7.01 2.02 2.81
C VAL A 86 -7.90 0.86 2.37
N ARG A 87 -8.22 0.77 1.08
CA ARG A 87 -9.17 -0.20 0.52
C ARG A 87 -8.51 -1.22 -0.40
N LEU A 88 -7.53 -0.77 -1.17
CA LEU A 88 -6.78 -1.60 -2.10
C LEU A 88 -5.31 -1.26 -1.94
N VAL A 89 -4.49 -2.30 -1.84
CA VAL A 89 -3.03 -2.19 -1.82
C VAL A 89 -2.48 -3.14 -2.85
N GLU A 90 -1.62 -2.63 -3.71
CA GLU A 90 -1.04 -3.37 -4.83
C GLU A 90 0.45 -3.09 -4.92
N LEU A 91 1.20 -4.05 -5.45
CA LEU A 91 2.60 -3.89 -5.78
C LEU A 91 2.76 -3.92 -7.30
N GLN A 92 3.47 -2.92 -7.81
CA GLN A 92 3.97 -2.89 -9.18
C GLN A 92 5.46 -3.27 -9.14
N PRO A 93 5.87 -4.42 -9.69
CA PRO A 93 7.25 -4.87 -9.60
C PRO A 93 8.22 -4.07 -10.48
N GLY A 94 7.69 -3.41 -11.51
CA GLY A 94 8.45 -2.57 -12.44
C GLY A 94 7.56 -1.95 -13.51
N GLU A 95 8.14 -1.08 -14.33
CA GLU A 95 7.44 -0.46 -15.46
C GLU A 95 6.96 -1.54 -16.45
N GLY A 96 5.71 -1.44 -16.91
CA GLY A 96 5.10 -2.40 -17.83
C GLY A 96 4.79 -3.78 -17.24
N GLN A 97 5.09 -4.02 -15.96
CA GLN A 97 4.79 -5.30 -15.30
C GLN A 97 3.40 -5.28 -14.64
N PRO A 98 2.67 -6.42 -14.66
CA PRO A 98 1.35 -6.52 -14.05
C PRO A 98 1.40 -6.21 -12.54
N LEU A 99 0.38 -5.51 -12.05
CA LEU A 99 0.19 -5.25 -10.64
C LEU A 99 -0.35 -6.49 -9.95
N VAL A 100 0.13 -6.73 -8.74
CA VAL A 100 -0.34 -7.81 -7.87
C VAL A 100 -0.97 -7.21 -6.63
N GLY A 101 -2.20 -7.63 -6.32
CA GLY A 101 -2.94 -7.18 -5.15
C GLY A 101 -2.46 -7.85 -3.87
N PHE A 102 -2.60 -7.14 -2.75
CA PHE A 102 -2.40 -7.66 -1.40
C PHE A 102 -3.73 -7.82 -0.67
N VAL A 103 -3.73 -8.62 0.39
CA VAL A 103 -4.90 -8.83 1.25
C VAL A 103 -4.95 -7.72 2.30
N ALA A 104 -5.77 -6.70 2.06
CA ALA A 104 -6.02 -5.66 3.04
C ALA A 104 -6.93 -6.16 4.16
N ILE A 105 -6.41 -6.17 5.40
CA ILE A 105 -7.13 -6.56 6.60
C ILE A 105 -7.50 -5.29 7.35
N ARG A 106 -8.80 -5.11 7.58
CA ARG A 106 -9.28 -4.00 8.40
C ARG A 106 -8.77 -4.23 9.83
N GLY A 107 -7.90 -3.36 10.30
CA GLY A 107 -7.59 -3.27 11.73
C GLY A 107 -8.90 -3.08 12.48
N GLY A 108 -9.17 -3.94 13.48
CA GLY A 108 -10.34 -3.78 14.34
C GLY A 108 -10.34 -2.37 14.92
N ALA A 109 -11.51 -1.73 14.94
CA ALA A 109 -11.67 -0.52 15.74
C ALA A 109 -11.40 -0.92 17.19
N GLU A 110 -10.43 -0.29 17.85
CA GLU A 110 -10.48 -0.20 19.31
C GLU A 110 -11.76 0.59 19.64
N GLU A 111 -12.68 -0.06 20.35
CA GLU A 111 -13.89 0.55 20.92
C GLU A 111 -13.55 1.60 21.99
#